data_AF-A0A925IKQ0-F1
#
_entry.id   AF-A0A925IKQ0-F1
#
_cell.length_a   1.000
_cell.length_b   1.000
_cell.length_c   1.000
_cell.angle_alpha   90.00
_cell.angle_beta   90.00
_cell.angle_gamma   90.00
#
_symmetry.space_group_name_H-M   'P 1'
#
loop_
_entity.id
_entity.type
_entity.pdbx_description
1 polymer ?
#
loop_
_entity_poly.entity_id
_entity_poly.type
_entity_poly.pdbx_seq_one_letter_code
_entity_poly.pdbx_strand_id
1 'polypeptide(L)'
;MTSRLVVFISGNGSNLQAILNACESGELDAVVVSVISNKAEAHGLTRALNAGIEGIHFAKVENESRNEYDLRLANYVATKQPDYIILAGWMRILTSNFLDHFPNRIINIHPALPDTFPGTHAIERAYDAYQSGEIKHTGVMIHLVPDEGVDNGPLLATEIVPIHQTDTLESLEERVHEVEHELLVKTINEWIFSQTTWKSFEDGQTIGSIGPEEGIIVFDEFHEYGARITLEKDGVTAPWAITCGGGFVHTVFFKTREQAEKAYLFMKFDLWKIFQIANEKEEEFYLSVKEFVKKH
;
A
#
# COMPACT_ATOMS: atom_id res chain seq x y z
N MET A 1 14.37 -5.56 11.74
CA MET A 1 13.29 -6.12 12.56
C MET A 1 12.21 -6.52 11.57
N THR A 2 11.71 -7.75 11.65
CA THR A 2 10.66 -8.26 10.74
C THR A 2 9.34 -7.53 10.98
N SER A 3 8.68 -7.07 9.91
CA SER A 3 7.44 -6.28 10.01
C SER A 3 6.25 -7.13 10.47
N ARG A 4 5.35 -6.54 11.25
CA ARG A 4 4.15 -7.19 11.80
C ARG A 4 2.93 -6.84 10.95
N LEU A 5 2.30 -7.86 10.35
CA LEU A 5 1.11 -7.71 9.52
C LEU A 5 -0.15 -8.17 10.24
N VAL A 6 -1.22 -7.39 10.15
CA VAL A 6 -2.58 -7.85 10.46
C VAL A 6 -3.35 -7.94 9.14
N VAL A 7 -3.95 -9.09 8.83
CA VAL A 7 -4.62 -9.32 7.55
C VAL A 7 -6.13 -9.39 7.75
N PHE A 8 -6.89 -8.60 6.99
CA PHE A 8 -8.34 -8.54 7.03
C PHE A 8 -8.94 -9.32 5.86
N ILE A 9 -9.94 -10.15 6.13
CA ILE A 9 -10.57 -11.05 5.15
C ILE A 9 -12.09 -11.11 5.32
N SER A 10 -12.83 -11.47 4.27
CA SER A 10 -14.27 -11.75 4.36
C SER A 10 -14.69 -13.08 3.72
N GLY A 11 -13.77 -13.92 3.24
CA GLY A 11 -14.10 -15.10 2.43
C GLY A 11 -13.00 -16.16 2.36
N ASN A 12 -12.70 -16.65 1.14
CA ASN A 12 -11.81 -17.80 0.89
C ASN A 12 -10.41 -17.63 1.49
N GLY A 13 -9.85 -16.42 1.39
CA GLY A 13 -8.52 -16.09 1.88
C GLY A 13 -7.38 -16.63 1.02
N SER A 14 -7.52 -16.65 -0.32
CA SER A 14 -6.43 -17.01 -1.24
C SER A 14 -5.26 -16.02 -1.17
N ASN A 15 -5.53 -14.71 -1.19
CA ASN A 15 -4.54 -13.65 -0.94
C ASN A 15 -3.87 -13.78 0.44
N LEU A 16 -4.64 -14.13 1.49
CA LEU A 16 -4.06 -14.45 2.80
C LEU A 16 -3.08 -15.63 2.69
N GLN A 17 -3.44 -16.71 1.99
CA GLN A 17 -2.56 -17.86 1.83
C GLN A 17 -1.24 -17.48 1.13
N ALA A 18 -1.29 -16.63 0.10
CA ALA A 18 -0.11 -16.14 -0.59
C ALA A 18 0.84 -15.41 0.38
N ILE A 19 0.30 -14.49 1.19
CA ILE A 19 1.07 -13.77 2.23
C ILE A 19 1.67 -14.75 3.23
N LEU A 20 0.90 -15.72 3.73
CA LEU A 20 1.38 -16.72 4.69
C LEU A 20 2.54 -17.54 4.13
N ASN A 21 2.39 -18.03 2.90
CA ASN A 21 3.42 -18.81 2.22
C ASN A 21 4.71 -17.99 2.02
N ALA A 22 4.57 -16.71 1.63
CA ALA A 22 5.71 -15.83 1.41
C ALA A 22 6.45 -15.47 2.71
N CYS A 23 5.74 -15.28 3.82
CA CYS A 23 6.35 -15.12 5.14
C CYS A 23 7.08 -16.40 5.58
N GLU A 24 6.49 -17.58 5.34
CA GLU A 24 7.10 -18.86 5.70
C GLU A 24 8.36 -19.18 4.87
N SER A 25 8.34 -18.85 3.57
CA SER A 25 9.48 -19.07 2.67
C SER A 25 10.61 -18.06 2.86
N GLY A 26 10.33 -16.92 3.52
CA GLY A 26 11.25 -15.80 3.66
C GLY A 26 11.32 -14.88 2.44
N GLU A 27 10.41 -15.05 1.47
CA GLU A 27 10.24 -14.11 0.35
C GLU A 27 9.79 -12.73 0.82
N LEU A 28 8.95 -12.72 1.86
CA LEU A 28 8.44 -11.51 2.51
C LEU A 28 9.04 -11.41 3.92
N ASP A 29 9.85 -10.37 4.21
CA ASP A 29 10.41 -10.11 5.56
C ASP A 29 9.34 -9.52 6.50
N ALA A 30 8.29 -10.30 6.71
CA ALA A 30 7.19 -9.96 7.59
C ALA A 30 6.66 -11.21 8.30
N VAL A 31 5.83 -10.97 9.31
CA VAL A 31 5.08 -12.01 10.02
C VAL A 31 3.63 -11.58 10.15
N VAL A 32 2.70 -12.49 9.82
CA VAL A 32 1.28 -12.26 10.09
C VAL A 32 0.99 -12.55 11.55
N VAL A 33 0.61 -11.53 12.31
CA VAL A 33 0.42 -11.62 13.76
C VAL A 33 -1.03 -11.85 14.16
N SER A 34 -1.98 -11.53 13.28
CA SER A 34 -3.40 -11.80 13.45
C SER A 34 -4.13 -11.73 12.11
N VAL A 35 -5.18 -12.54 11.97
CA VAL A 35 -6.11 -12.50 10.84
C VAL A 35 -7.49 -12.15 11.37
N ILE A 36 -8.11 -11.13 10.80
CA ILE A 36 -9.42 -10.64 11.23
C ILE A 36 -10.43 -10.87 10.11
N SER A 37 -11.58 -11.45 10.46
CA SER A 37 -12.73 -11.55 9.57
C SER A 37 -13.98 -10.94 10.17
N ASN A 38 -14.78 -10.30 9.34
CA ASN A 38 -16.14 -9.88 9.67
C ASN A 38 -17.18 -10.98 9.40
N LYS A 39 -16.76 -12.17 8.95
CA LYS A 39 -17.64 -13.33 8.72
C LYS A 39 -17.10 -14.54 9.48
N ALA A 40 -17.98 -15.26 10.18
CA ALA A 40 -17.59 -16.42 10.98
C ALA A 40 -17.17 -17.60 10.11
N GLU A 41 -17.79 -17.71 8.94
CA GLU A 41 -17.66 -18.79 7.97
C GLU A 41 -16.54 -18.57 6.95
N ALA A 42 -15.78 -17.48 7.06
CA ALA A 42 -14.68 -17.19 6.16
C ALA A 42 -13.62 -18.30 6.25
N HIS A 43 -13.42 -19.03 5.15
CA HIS A 43 -12.43 -20.11 5.08
C HIS A 43 -10.99 -19.62 5.37
N GLY A 44 -10.70 -18.33 5.15
CA GLY A 44 -9.41 -17.76 5.54
C GLY A 44 -9.12 -17.83 7.05
N LEU A 45 -10.13 -17.95 7.93
CA LEU A 45 -9.92 -18.22 9.36
C LEU A 45 -9.35 -19.62 9.59
N THR A 46 -9.78 -20.61 8.81
CA THR A 46 -9.20 -21.96 8.82
C THR A 46 -7.75 -21.94 8.35
N ARG A 47 -7.43 -21.14 7.31
CA ARG A 47 -6.05 -20.96 6.84
C ARG A 47 -5.15 -20.37 7.92
N ALA A 48 -5.62 -19.35 8.62
CA ALA A 48 -4.90 -18.75 9.75
C ALA A 48 -4.63 -19.77 10.86
N LEU A 49 -5.65 -20.55 11.25
CA LEU A 49 -5.52 -21.61 12.25
C LEU A 49 -4.48 -22.67 11.85
N ASN A 50 -4.52 -23.13 10.59
CA ASN A 50 -3.58 -24.12 10.07
C ASN A 50 -2.13 -23.62 10.07
N ALA A 51 -1.93 -22.31 9.93
CA ALA A 51 -0.63 -21.65 10.02
C ALA A 51 -0.22 -21.29 11.46
N GLY A 52 -1.02 -21.67 12.48
CA GLY A 52 -0.74 -21.35 13.88
C GLY A 52 -0.93 -19.88 14.25
N ILE A 53 -1.68 -19.12 13.44
CA ILE A 53 -1.93 -17.69 13.63
C ILE A 53 -3.32 -17.47 14.23
N GLU A 54 -3.43 -16.45 15.08
CA GLU A 54 -4.68 -16.04 15.68
C GLU A 54 -5.66 -15.53 14.62
N GLY A 55 -6.62 -16.38 14.23
CA GLY A 55 -7.75 -16.03 13.37
C GLY A 55 -8.98 -15.64 14.20
N ILE A 56 -9.56 -14.49 13.91
CA ILE A 56 -10.63 -13.89 14.73
C ILE A 56 -11.80 -13.50 13.87
N HIS A 57 -12.97 -14.03 14.23
CA HIS A 57 -14.23 -13.45 13.77
C HIS A 57 -14.58 -12.23 14.63
N PHE A 58 -14.38 -11.04 14.08
CA PHE A 58 -14.74 -9.78 14.71
C PHE A 58 -16.17 -9.38 14.33
N ALA A 59 -17.12 -9.99 15.05
CA ALA A 59 -18.55 -9.80 14.82
C ALA A 59 -18.98 -8.35 15.12
N LYS A 60 -19.99 -7.90 14.36
CA LYS A 60 -20.72 -6.68 14.69
C LYS A 60 -21.62 -6.94 15.90
N VAL A 61 -21.61 -6.04 16.88
CA VAL A 61 -22.50 -6.13 18.05
C VAL A 61 -23.89 -5.60 17.68
N GLU A 62 -24.93 -6.11 18.32
CA GLU A 62 -26.30 -5.63 18.13
C GLU A 62 -26.40 -4.13 18.44
N ASN A 63 -27.11 -3.38 17.58
CA ASN A 63 -27.27 -1.92 17.65
C ASN A 63 -25.97 -1.10 17.54
N GLU A 64 -24.83 -1.72 17.24
CA GLU A 64 -23.58 -1.02 17.01
C GLU A 64 -23.63 -0.25 15.67
N SER A 65 -23.26 1.03 15.68
CA SER A 65 -23.05 1.81 14.46
C SER A 65 -21.76 1.38 13.74
N ARG A 66 -21.59 1.80 12.48
CA ARG A 66 -20.31 1.57 11.76
C ARG A 66 -19.13 2.19 12.50
N ASN A 67 -19.31 3.42 12.98
CA ASN A 67 -18.28 4.19 13.70
C ASN A 67 -17.86 3.53 15.01
N GLU A 68 -18.80 2.96 15.77
CA GLU A 68 -18.51 2.23 17.01
C GLU A 68 -17.79 0.91 16.71
N TYR A 69 -18.25 0.18 15.68
CA TYR A 69 -17.61 -1.07 15.24
C TYR A 69 -16.15 -0.83 14.83
N ASP A 70 -15.90 0.16 13.97
CA ASP A 70 -14.57 0.45 13.44
C ASP A 70 -13.63 1.04 14.50
N LEU A 71 -14.15 1.83 15.47
CA LEU A 71 -13.36 2.25 16.63
C LEU A 71 -12.98 1.06 17.53
N ARG A 72 -13.92 0.14 17.78
CA ARG A 72 -13.64 -1.08 18.57
C ARG A 72 -12.64 -1.97 17.85
N LEU A 73 -12.77 -2.10 16.53
CA LEU A 73 -11.84 -2.83 15.67
C LEU A 73 -10.45 -2.20 15.70
N ALA A 74 -10.34 -0.87 15.60
CA ALA A 74 -9.07 -0.16 15.66
C ALA A 74 -8.35 -0.37 16.99
N ASN A 75 -9.09 -0.23 18.11
CA ASN A 75 -8.55 -0.50 19.44
C ASN A 75 -8.04 -1.93 19.58
N TYR A 76 -8.80 -2.90 19.05
CA TYR A 76 -8.37 -4.30 19.03
C TYR A 76 -7.09 -4.51 18.22
N VAL A 77 -7.05 -4.00 16.99
CA VAL A 77 -5.90 -4.11 16.09
C VAL A 77 -4.67 -3.43 16.66
N ALA A 78 -4.81 -2.29 17.32
CA ALA A 78 -3.71 -1.59 17.97
C ALA A 78 -3.01 -2.45 19.03
N THR A 79 -3.74 -3.33 19.74
CA THR A 79 -3.12 -4.28 20.70
C THR A 79 -2.16 -5.26 20.04
N LYS A 80 -2.33 -5.51 18.74
CA LYS A 80 -1.46 -6.39 17.95
C LYS A 80 -0.18 -5.70 17.47
N GLN A 81 -0.09 -4.38 17.64
CA GLN A 81 1.04 -3.55 17.22
C GLN A 81 1.44 -3.83 15.77
N PRO A 82 0.53 -3.65 14.79
CA PRO A 82 0.86 -3.84 13.39
C PRO A 82 1.74 -2.69 12.89
N ASP A 83 2.70 -3.05 12.06
CA ASP A 83 3.37 -2.11 11.16
C ASP A 83 2.46 -1.81 9.97
N TYR A 84 1.78 -2.85 9.43
CA TYR A 84 0.85 -2.74 8.31
C TYR A 84 -0.41 -3.59 8.49
N ILE A 85 -1.50 -3.11 7.90
CA ILE A 85 -2.79 -3.80 7.82
C ILE A 85 -3.07 -4.09 6.35
N ILE A 86 -3.31 -5.35 6.01
CA ILE A 86 -3.55 -5.78 4.63
C ILE A 86 -5.02 -6.15 4.47
N LEU A 87 -5.74 -5.44 3.63
CA LEU A 87 -7.12 -5.74 3.26
C LEU A 87 -7.10 -6.74 2.10
N ALA A 88 -7.21 -8.03 2.41
CA ALA A 88 -7.13 -9.14 1.47
C ALA A 88 -8.53 -9.73 1.21
N GLY A 89 -9.35 -9.01 0.43
CA GLY A 89 -10.76 -9.35 0.21
C GLY A 89 -11.65 -8.98 1.40
N TRP A 90 -11.41 -7.81 1.99
CA TRP A 90 -12.23 -7.22 3.04
C TRP A 90 -13.43 -6.49 2.45
N MET A 91 -14.63 -6.97 2.70
CA MET A 91 -15.86 -6.52 2.03
C MET A 91 -16.62 -5.44 2.82
N ARG A 92 -15.91 -4.55 3.54
CA ARG A 92 -16.50 -3.44 4.30
C ARG A 92 -15.66 -2.17 4.16
N ILE A 93 -16.32 -1.04 4.00
CA ILE A 93 -15.65 0.27 4.05
C ILE A 93 -15.33 0.59 5.52
N LEU A 94 -14.04 0.82 5.79
CA LEU A 94 -13.53 1.28 7.08
C LEU A 94 -13.80 2.78 7.23
N THR A 95 -14.32 3.20 8.38
CA THR A 95 -14.54 4.62 8.66
C THR A 95 -13.26 5.32 9.12
N SER A 96 -13.25 6.66 9.13
CA SER A 96 -12.13 7.46 9.66
C SER A 96 -11.75 7.05 11.10
N ASN A 97 -12.71 6.59 11.91
CA ASN A 97 -12.42 6.06 13.24
C ASN A 97 -11.43 4.89 13.24
N PHE A 98 -11.34 4.11 12.17
CA PHE A 98 -10.28 3.09 12.01
C PHE A 98 -9.06 3.66 11.29
N LEU A 99 -9.28 4.36 10.17
CA LEU A 99 -8.20 4.82 9.29
C LEU A 99 -7.23 5.78 10.01
N ASP A 100 -7.76 6.69 10.83
CA ASP A 100 -6.97 7.70 11.57
C ASP A 100 -6.03 7.07 12.62
N HIS A 101 -6.29 5.82 13.04
CA HIS A 101 -5.40 5.10 13.96
C HIS A 101 -4.16 4.53 13.24
N PHE A 102 -4.24 4.34 11.93
CA PHE A 102 -3.21 3.66 11.13
C PHE A 102 -2.86 4.46 9.87
N PRO A 103 -2.48 5.75 10.00
CA PRO A 103 -2.20 6.60 8.84
C PRO A 103 -1.06 6.00 8.02
N ASN A 104 -1.28 5.87 6.70
CA ASN A 104 -0.33 5.31 5.74
C ASN A 104 0.14 3.86 6.03
N ARG A 105 -0.66 3.08 6.77
CA ARG A 105 -0.35 1.67 7.11
C ARG A 105 -1.32 0.64 6.55
N ILE A 106 -2.41 1.08 5.93
CA ILE A 106 -3.46 0.19 5.41
C ILE A 106 -3.28 0.05 3.91
N ILE A 107 -3.02 -1.18 3.47
CA ILE A 107 -2.82 -1.56 2.07
C ILE A 107 -4.02 -2.41 1.64
N ASN A 108 -4.66 -2.07 0.52
CA ASN A 108 -5.75 -2.83 -0.07
C ASN A 108 -5.34 -3.35 -1.45
N ILE A 109 -5.82 -4.55 -1.76
CA ILE A 109 -5.79 -5.11 -3.11
C ILE A 109 -7.19 -5.08 -3.70
N HIS A 110 -7.29 -4.65 -4.96
CA HIS A 110 -8.54 -4.59 -5.69
C HIS A 110 -8.38 -5.19 -7.09
N PRO A 111 -9.26 -6.13 -7.52
CA PRO A 111 -9.17 -6.81 -8.82
C PRO A 111 -9.73 -5.96 -9.96
N ALA A 112 -9.22 -4.75 -10.12
CA ALA A 112 -9.41 -3.90 -11.28
C ALA A 112 -8.22 -2.95 -11.46
N LEU A 113 -8.14 -2.31 -12.63
CA LEU A 113 -7.22 -1.19 -12.84
C LEU A 113 -7.72 0.07 -12.11
N PRO A 114 -6.82 1.03 -11.81
CA PRO A 114 -7.21 2.31 -11.24
C PRO A 114 -8.34 2.99 -12.03
N ASP A 115 -9.27 3.61 -11.30
CA ASP A 115 -10.47 4.28 -11.85
C ASP A 115 -11.45 3.38 -12.61
N THR A 116 -11.25 2.05 -12.59
CA THR A 116 -12.13 1.07 -13.24
C THR A 116 -12.76 0.14 -12.21
N PHE A 117 -14.05 -0.18 -12.42
CA PHE A 117 -14.81 -1.14 -11.62
C PHE A 117 -14.59 -1.04 -10.09
N PRO A 118 -14.71 0.14 -9.44
CA PRO A 118 -14.55 0.26 -8.00
C PRO A 118 -15.67 -0.48 -7.26
N GLY A 119 -15.38 -0.98 -6.08
CA GLY A 119 -16.30 -1.73 -5.22
C GLY A 119 -16.41 -3.23 -5.57
N THR A 120 -17.38 -3.90 -4.97
CA THR A 120 -17.56 -5.35 -5.06
C THR A 120 -17.82 -5.86 -6.48
N HIS A 121 -17.63 -7.16 -6.70
CA HIS A 121 -17.94 -7.83 -7.99
C HIS A 121 -17.18 -7.21 -9.18
N ALA A 122 -15.95 -6.75 -8.96
CA ALA A 122 -15.17 -6.07 -10.00
C ALA A 122 -14.79 -7.02 -11.17
N ILE A 123 -14.42 -8.27 -10.87
CA ILE A 123 -14.10 -9.29 -11.89
C ILE A 123 -15.33 -9.59 -12.77
N GLU A 124 -16.49 -9.82 -12.16
CA GLU A 124 -17.75 -10.05 -12.87
C GLU A 124 -18.10 -8.88 -13.79
N ARG A 125 -18.04 -7.64 -13.27
CA ARG A 125 -18.31 -6.44 -14.08
C ARG A 125 -17.31 -6.23 -15.20
N ALA A 126 -16.03 -6.55 -14.98
CA ALA A 126 -15.01 -6.49 -16.02
C ALA A 126 -15.26 -7.55 -17.10
N TYR A 127 -15.67 -8.75 -16.72
CA TYR A 127 -16.06 -9.79 -17.66
C TYR A 127 -17.29 -9.38 -18.50
N ASP A 128 -18.32 -8.81 -17.88
CA ASP A 128 -19.51 -8.31 -18.58
C ASP A 128 -19.15 -7.20 -19.58
N ALA A 129 -18.29 -6.24 -19.17
CA ALA A 129 -17.79 -5.17 -20.04
C ALA A 129 -16.92 -5.70 -21.19
N TYR A 130 -16.21 -6.80 -20.99
CA TYR A 130 -15.50 -7.48 -22.07
C TYR A 130 -16.46 -8.13 -23.06
N GLN A 131 -17.50 -8.82 -22.57
CA GLN A 131 -18.52 -9.45 -23.41
C GLN A 131 -19.30 -8.43 -24.25
N SER A 132 -19.50 -7.21 -23.74
CA SER A 132 -20.08 -6.09 -24.50
C SER A 132 -19.10 -5.39 -25.45
N GLY A 133 -17.81 -5.74 -25.42
CA GLY A 133 -16.77 -5.17 -26.26
C GLY A 133 -16.24 -3.80 -25.81
N GLU A 134 -16.55 -3.39 -24.57
CA GLU A 134 -16.13 -2.10 -24.00
C GLU A 134 -14.64 -2.10 -23.61
N ILE A 135 -14.14 -3.23 -23.14
CA ILE A 135 -12.74 -3.40 -22.71
C ILE A 135 -12.09 -4.62 -23.37
N LYS A 136 -10.76 -4.70 -23.31
CA LYS A 136 -9.98 -5.87 -23.76
C LYS A 136 -9.15 -6.53 -22.67
N HIS A 137 -9.03 -5.86 -21.54
CA HIS A 137 -8.23 -6.28 -20.41
C HIS A 137 -8.84 -5.66 -19.14
N THR A 138 -8.60 -6.32 -18.02
CA THR A 138 -8.81 -5.78 -16.68
C THR A 138 -7.44 -5.64 -16.03
N GLY A 139 -7.38 -5.63 -14.70
CA GLY A 139 -6.12 -5.68 -13.97
C GLY A 139 -6.32 -5.90 -12.49
N VAL A 140 -5.21 -5.72 -11.78
CA VAL A 140 -5.15 -5.69 -10.33
C VAL A 140 -4.48 -4.37 -9.95
N MET A 141 -4.93 -3.78 -8.85
CA MET A 141 -4.28 -2.65 -8.23
C MET A 141 -4.06 -2.88 -6.74
N ILE A 142 -2.95 -2.35 -6.24
CA ILE A 142 -2.64 -2.31 -4.82
C ILE A 142 -2.44 -0.85 -4.46
N HIS A 143 -3.12 -0.41 -3.42
CA HIS A 143 -3.13 0.99 -3.02
C HIS A 143 -3.18 1.14 -1.50
N LEU A 144 -2.79 2.31 -1.01
CA LEU A 144 -3.07 2.68 0.38
C LEU A 144 -4.55 3.05 0.54
N VAL A 145 -5.07 2.91 1.76
CA VAL A 145 -6.42 3.35 2.13
C VAL A 145 -6.30 4.51 3.12
N PRO A 146 -6.22 5.77 2.63
CA PRO A 146 -6.02 6.93 3.50
C PRO A 146 -7.32 7.50 4.07
N ASP A 147 -8.45 7.23 3.41
CA ASP A 147 -9.76 7.78 3.74
C ASP A 147 -10.88 6.78 3.39
N GLU A 148 -12.14 7.15 3.64
CA GLU A 148 -13.30 6.28 3.39
C GLU A 148 -13.63 6.11 1.90
N GLY A 149 -12.86 6.73 1.00
CA GLY A 149 -12.95 6.54 -0.42
C GLY A 149 -12.76 5.07 -0.82
N VAL A 150 -13.54 4.64 -1.80
CA VAL A 150 -13.52 3.26 -2.29
C VAL A 150 -12.57 3.20 -3.47
N ASP A 151 -11.53 2.37 -3.35
CA ASP A 151 -10.59 2.03 -4.43
C ASP A 151 -10.02 3.27 -5.14
N ASN A 152 -9.68 4.31 -4.37
CA ASN A 152 -9.22 5.60 -4.91
C ASN A 152 -7.97 6.15 -4.19
N GLY A 153 -7.39 5.35 -3.30
CA GLY A 153 -6.21 5.77 -2.57
C GLY A 153 -4.95 5.73 -3.43
N PRO A 154 -3.83 6.28 -2.93
CA PRO A 154 -2.57 6.32 -3.67
C PRO A 154 -2.11 4.94 -4.12
N LEU A 155 -1.85 4.81 -5.42
CA LEU A 155 -1.44 3.58 -6.07
C LEU A 155 -0.01 3.19 -5.66
N LEU A 156 0.19 1.95 -5.21
CA LEU A 156 1.49 1.36 -4.92
C LEU A 156 2.00 0.51 -6.09
N ALA A 157 1.10 -0.27 -6.69
CA ALA A 157 1.39 -1.13 -7.83
C ALA A 157 0.11 -1.42 -8.62
N THR A 158 0.27 -1.76 -9.89
CA THR A 158 -0.82 -2.25 -10.74
C THR A 158 -0.26 -3.20 -11.78
N GLU A 159 -1.09 -4.14 -12.21
CA GLU A 159 -0.77 -5.08 -13.28
C GLU A 159 -1.98 -5.30 -14.18
N ILE A 160 -1.75 -5.33 -15.50
CA ILE A 160 -2.79 -5.57 -16.49
C ILE A 160 -3.03 -7.07 -16.61
N VAL A 161 -4.29 -7.48 -16.55
CA VAL A 161 -4.72 -8.87 -16.77
C VAL A 161 -5.48 -8.94 -18.10
N PRO A 162 -4.96 -9.66 -19.12
CA PRO A 162 -5.65 -9.80 -20.39
C PRO A 162 -6.92 -10.64 -20.23
N ILE A 163 -7.97 -10.29 -20.99
CA ILE A 163 -9.18 -11.11 -21.12
C ILE A 163 -9.16 -11.73 -22.53
N HIS A 164 -9.13 -13.05 -22.57
CA HIS A 164 -9.09 -13.83 -23.80
C HIS A 164 -10.50 -14.18 -24.27
N GLN A 165 -10.65 -14.35 -25.58
CA GLN A 165 -11.95 -14.66 -26.19
C GLN A 165 -12.53 -16.00 -25.71
N THR A 166 -11.66 -16.90 -25.27
CA THR A 166 -12.01 -18.23 -24.76
C THR A 166 -12.26 -18.25 -23.25
N ASP A 167 -12.11 -17.13 -22.55
CA ASP A 167 -12.29 -17.10 -21.10
C ASP A 167 -13.77 -17.32 -20.73
N THR A 168 -13.97 -18.13 -19.70
CA THR A 168 -15.15 -18.05 -18.84
C THR A 168 -14.86 -17.09 -17.67
N LEU A 169 -15.91 -16.70 -16.94
CA LEU A 169 -15.76 -15.89 -15.72
C LEU A 169 -14.80 -16.57 -14.73
N GLU A 170 -14.91 -17.88 -14.54
CA GLU A 170 -14.08 -18.65 -13.61
C GLU A 170 -12.61 -18.64 -14.05
N SER A 171 -12.33 -18.81 -15.35
CA SER A 171 -10.95 -18.77 -15.85
C SER A 171 -10.32 -17.38 -15.80
N LEU A 172 -11.14 -16.33 -15.91
CA LEU A 172 -10.67 -14.95 -15.69
C LEU A 172 -10.40 -14.70 -14.20
N GLU A 173 -11.31 -15.14 -13.33
CA GLU A 173 -11.15 -15.02 -11.88
C GLU A 173 -9.89 -15.73 -11.38
N GLU A 174 -9.62 -16.95 -11.86
CA GLU A 174 -8.40 -17.69 -11.56
C GLU A 174 -7.15 -16.90 -11.97
N ARG A 175 -7.11 -16.39 -13.21
CA ARG A 175 -5.98 -15.60 -13.71
C ARG A 175 -5.79 -14.29 -12.94
N VAL A 176 -6.88 -13.60 -12.60
CA VAL A 176 -6.81 -12.38 -11.79
C VAL A 176 -6.23 -12.71 -10.43
N HIS A 177 -6.67 -13.79 -9.78
CA HIS A 177 -6.13 -14.20 -8.48
C HIS A 177 -4.66 -14.61 -8.53
N GLU A 178 -4.19 -15.28 -9.57
CA GLU A 178 -2.75 -15.56 -9.74
C GLU A 178 -1.92 -14.27 -9.73
N VAL A 179 -2.35 -13.27 -10.50
CA VAL A 179 -1.70 -11.95 -10.54
C VAL A 179 -1.83 -11.22 -9.20
N GLU A 180 -2.98 -11.30 -8.53
CA GLU A 180 -3.15 -10.73 -7.19
C GLU A 180 -2.12 -11.28 -6.19
N HIS A 181 -1.88 -12.59 -6.18
CA HIS A 181 -1.01 -13.25 -5.20
C HIS A 181 0.43 -12.76 -5.34
N GLU A 182 0.95 -12.77 -6.56
CA GLU A 182 2.32 -12.33 -6.86
C GLU A 182 2.50 -10.83 -6.62
N LEU A 183 1.60 -10.01 -7.16
CA LEU A 183 1.69 -8.56 -7.06
C LEU A 183 1.58 -8.10 -5.60
N LEU A 184 0.73 -8.74 -4.79
CA LEU A 184 0.53 -8.39 -3.38
C LEU A 184 1.77 -8.63 -2.55
N VAL A 185 2.32 -9.84 -2.62
CA VAL A 185 3.53 -10.22 -1.87
C VAL A 185 4.68 -9.30 -2.23
N LYS A 186 4.93 -9.13 -3.54
CA LYS A 186 5.97 -8.25 -4.05
C LYS A 186 5.79 -6.82 -3.53
N THR A 187 4.60 -6.24 -3.68
CA THR A 187 4.35 -4.84 -3.32
C THR A 187 4.50 -4.59 -1.81
N ILE A 188 4.04 -5.52 -0.96
CA ILE A 188 4.22 -5.40 0.49
C ILE A 188 5.72 -5.43 0.83
N ASN A 189 6.48 -6.36 0.24
CA ASN A 189 7.91 -6.49 0.50
C ASN A 189 8.69 -5.25 0.06
N GLU A 190 8.42 -4.76 -1.16
CA GLU A 190 8.97 -3.52 -1.69
C GLU A 190 8.65 -2.32 -0.79
N TRP A 191 7.40 -2.22 -0.32
CA TRP A 191 6.97 -1.14 0.56
C TRP A 191 7.71 -1.17 1.90
N ILE A 192 7.76 -2.34 2.56
CA ILE A 192 8.52 -2.53 3.81
C ILE A 192 9.98 -2.15 3.60
N PHE A 193 10.62 -2.70 2.57
CA PHE A 193 12.05 -2.52 2.35
C PHE A 193 12.37 -1.05 2.05
N SER A 194 11.53 -0.37 1.25
CA SER A 194 11.66 1.08 1.01
C SER A 194 11.58 1.93 2.27
N GLN A 195 10.95 1.46 3.35
CA GLN A 195 10.98 2.18 4.63
C GLN A 195 12.32 2.02 5.35
N THR A 196 12.99 0.88 5.17
CA THR A 196 14.22 0.50 5.88
C THR A 196 15.53 0.94 5.22
N THR A 197 15.54 1.16 3.90
CA THR A 197 16.77 1.55 3.18
C THR A 197 17.17 3.00 3.40
N TRP A 198 16.24 3.82 3.89
CA TRP A 198 16.50 5.20 4.24
C TRP A 198 16.82 5.34 5.71
N LYS A 199 17.77 6.20 6.01
CA LYS A 199 18.25 6.46 7.37
C LYS A 199 18.22 7.95 7.64
N SER A 200 17.93 8.35 8.88
CA SER A 200 18.06 9.75 9.28
C SER A 200 19.44 10.28 8.91
N PHE A 201 19.49 11.43 8.25
CA PHE A 201 20.74 12.04 7.83
C PHE A 201 21.49 12.61 9.04
N GLU A 202 22.79 12.33 9.17
CA GLU A 202 23.63 12.77 10.30
C GLU A 202 22.95 12.58 11.68
N ASP A 203 22.19 11.48 11.85
CA ASP A 203 21.39 11.19 13.06
C ASP A 203 20.36 12.29 13.41
N GLY A 204 19.85 12.98 12.39
CA GLY A 204 18.88 14.08 12.53
C GLY A 204 19.49 15.41 12.99
N GLN A 205 20.81 15.57 13.01
CA GLN A 205 21.48 16.80 13.45
C GLN A 205 21.11 18.04 12.61
N THR A 206 20.69 17.82 11.38
CA THR A 206 20.25 18.88 10.46
C THR A 206 18.84 19.38 10.77
N ILE A 207 18.05 18.68 11.59
CA ILE A 207 16.72 19.16 12.00
C ILE A 207 16.87 20.50 12.75
N GLY A 208 16.07 21.50 12.36
CA GLY A 208 16.13 22.85 12.91
C GLY A 208 17.09 23.79 12.18
N SER A 209 17.92 23.26 11.27
CA SER A 209 18.76 24.07 10.38
C SER A 209 17.98 24.58 9.17
N ILE A 210 18.58 25.52 8.43
CA ILE A 210 18.00 26.07 7.19
C ILE A 210 18.29 25.11 6.03
N GLY A 211 17.24 24.67 5.34
CA GLY A 211 17.32 23.77 4.18
C GLY A 211 17.44 24.50 2.83
N PRO A 212 17.54 23.74 1.73
CA PRO A 212 17.61 24.24 0.35
C PRO A 212 16.58 25.30 -0.04
N GLU A 213 15.36 25.25 0.48
CA GLU A 213 14.27 26.20 0.15
C GLU A 213 14.15 27.32 1.20
N GLU A 214 15.23 27.54 1.95
CA GLU A 214 15.36 28.51 3.04
C GLU A 214 14.38 28.29 4.20
N GLY A 215 13.74 27.10 4.27
CA GLY A 215 12.88 26.70 5.37
C GLY A 215 13.64 26.00 6.50
N ILE A 216 12.95 25.73 7.60
CA ILE A 216 13.47 24.94 8.72
C ILE A 216 13.29 23.45 8.41
N ILE A 217 14.38 22.69 8.38
CA ILE A 217 14.33 21.24 8.20
C ILE A 217 13.61 20.59 9.38
N VAL A 218 12.58 19.80 9.10
CA VAL A 218 11.83 19.04 10.11
C VAL A 218 11.95 17.53 9.94
N PHE A 219 12.38 17.07 8.75
CA PHE A 219 12.64 15.66 8.46
C PHE A 219 13.77 15.58 7.44
N ASP A 220 14.66 14.60 7.59
CA ASP A 220 15.83 14.49 6.75
C ASP A 220 16.37 13.07 6.73
N GLU A 221 16.31 12.40 5.59
CA GLU A 221 16.82 11.03 5.42
C GLU A 221 17.70 10.91 4.19
N PHE A 222 18.60 9.94 4.23
CA PHE A 222 19.51 9.58 3.15
C PHE A 222 19.30 8.11 2.74
N HIS A 223 19.39 7.86 1.45
CA HIS A 223 19.43 6.55 0.84
C HIS A 223 20.87 6.12 0.58
N GLU A 224 21.15 4.82 0.67
CA GLU A 224 22.51 4.28 0.48
C GLU A 224 23.16 4.61 -0.88
N TYR A 225 22.37 4.84 -1.93
CA TYR A 225 22.86 5.30 -3.25
C TYR A 225 23.17 6.81 -3.32
N GLY A 226 23.24 7.51 -2.18
CA GLY A 226 23.65 8.90 -2.10
C GLY A 226 22.54 9.92 -2.38
N ALA A 227 21.28 9.49 -2.42
CA ALA A 227 20.12 10.40 -2.46
C ALA A 227 19.75 10.86 -1.06
N ARG A 228 19.23 12.09 -0.93
CA ARG A 228 18.75 12.65 0.32
C ARG A 228 17.38 13.28 0.10
N ILE A 229 16.42 13.03 0.98
CA ILE A 229 15.11 13.69 0.96
C ILE A 229 14.98 14.49 2.24
N THR A 230 14.73 15.78 2.09
CA THR A 230 14.57 16.74 3.18
C THR A 230 13.17 17.34 3.11
N LEU A 231 12.47 17.37 4.25
CA LEU A 231 11.21 18.09 4.43
C LEU A 231 11.46 19.35 5.24
N GLU A 232 11.09 20.49 4.68
CA GLU A 232 11.25 21.82 5.25
C GLU A 232 9.89 22.46 5.59
N LYS A 233 9.90 23.31 6.61
CA LYS A 233 8.77 24.13 7.05
C LYS A 233 9.11 25.62 6.92
N ASP A 234 8.11 26.44 6.60
CA ASP A 234 8.21 27.90 6.50
C ASP A 234 9.25 28.37 5.45
N GLY A 235 9.36 27.64 4.34
CA GLY A 235 10.21 28.01 3.21
C GLY A 235 9.73 29.27 2.49
N VAL A 236 10.60 29.86 1.66
CA VAL A 236 10.33 31.13 0.97
C VAL A 236 9.17 31.01 -0.02
N THR A 237 9.13 29.91 -0.77
CA THR A 237 8.14 29.69 -1.83
C THR A 237 6.81 29.18 -1.27
N ALA A 238 6.86 28.29 -0.28
CA ALA A 238 5.67 27.68 0.31
C ALA A 238 5.91 27.28 1.77
N PRO A 239 4.82 27.12 2.57
CA PRO A 239 4.93 26.75 3.98
C PRO A 239 5.58 25.38 4.21
N TRP A 240 5.57 24.48 3.23
CA TRP A 240 6.20 23.18 3.28
C TRP A 240 6.85 22.85 1.94
N ALA A 241 8.05 22.28 1.97
CA ALA A 241 8.77 21.86 0.76
C ALA A 241 9.47 20.52 0.99
N ILE A 242 9.44 19.65 -0.01
CA ILE A 242 10.25 18.43 -0.03
C ILE A 242 11.29 18.59 -1.12
N THR A 243 12.56 18.51 -0.74
CA THR A 243 13.68 18.54 -1.69
C THR A 243 14.36 17.18 -1.69
N CYS A 244 14.43 16.58 -2.88
CA CYS A 244 15.27 15.41 -3.13
C CYS A 244 16.58 15.88 -3.76
N GLY A 245 17.70 15.71 -3.07
CA GLY A 245 19.04 16.02 -3.54
C GLY A 245 19.87 14.78 -3.87
N GLY A 246 20.90 14.94 -4.71
CA GLY A 246 21.80 13.87 -5.17
C GLY A 246 22.22 14.06 -6.64
N GLY A 247 22.29 12.96 -7.41
CA GLY A 247 22.50 12.99 -8.86
C GLY A 247 21.38 13.66 -9.68
N PHE A 248 20.30 14.07 -9.01
CA PHE A 248 19.20 14.89 -9.51
C PHE A 248 18.68 15.74 -8.34
N VAL A 249 18.23 16.96 -8.63
CA VAL A 249 17.61 17.86 -7.65
C VAL A 249 16.18 18.13 -8.09
N HIS A 250 15.22 17.84 -7.21
CA HIS A 250 13.79 18.06 -7.43
C HIS A 250 13.15 18.57 -6.14
N THR A 251 12.38 19.65 -6.23
CA THR A 251 11.64 20.23 -5.10
C THR A 251 10.15 20.27 -5.40
N VAL A 252 9.34 19.84 -4.43
CA VAL A 252 7.87 19.92 -4.48
C VAL A 252 7.35 20.73 -3.29
N PHE A 253 6.34 21.55 -3.52
CA PHE A 253 5.81 22.50 -2.53
C PHE A 253 4.39 22.12 -2.07
N PHE A 254 4.12 22.30 -0.78
CA PHE A 254 2.84 21.93 -0.15
C PHE A 254 2.29 23.04 0.73
N LYS A 255 0.96 23.03 0.92
CA LYS A 255 0.27 24.00 1.79
C LYS A 255 0.24 23.55 3.24
N THR A 256 0.19 22.24 3.49
CA THR A 256 0.06 21.67 4.84
C THR A 256 1.12 20.61 5.11
N ARG A 257 1.40 20.39 6.40
CA ARG A 257 2.32 19.36 6.88
C ARG A 257 1.90 17.96 6.43
N GLU A 258 0.62 17.65 6.61
CA GLU A 258 0.05 16.34 6.31
C GLU A 258 0.21 15.97 4.83
N GLN A 259 -0.02 16.93 3.92
CA GLN A 259 0.22 16.74 2.50
C GLN A 259 1.69 16.43 2.22
N ALA A 260 2.60 17.15 2.88
CA ALA A 260 4.03 16.98 2.69
C ALA A 260 4.53 15.65 3.28
N GLU A 261 4.14 15.28 4.49
CA GLU A 261 4.52 14.00 5.10
C GLU A 261 3.97 12.80 4.29
N LYS A 262 2.75 12.92 3.75
CA LYS A 262 2.20 11.92 2.84
C LYS A 262 3.01 11.81 1.56
N ALA A 263 3.27 12.94 0.89
CA ALA A 263 4.06 12.96 -0.35
C ALA A 263 5.49 12.42 -0.12
N TYR A 264 6.10 12.76 1.01
CA TYR A 264 7.42 12.28 1.41
C TYR A 264 7.51 10.75 1.38
N LEU A 265 6.55 10.06 2.01
CA LEU A 265 6.52 8.59 2.05
C LEU A 265 6.41 7.97 0.66
N PHE A 266 5.66 8.59 -0.24
CA PHE A 266 5.52 8.10 -1.62
C PHE A 266 6.72 8.41 -2.50
N MET A 267 7.30 9.60 -2.37
CA MET A 267 8.54 9.95 -3.06
C MET A 267 9.65 8.96 -2.66
N LYS A 268 9.76 8.66 -1.36
CA LYS A 268 10.67 7.65 -0.81
C LYS A 268 10.47 6.27 -1.45
N PHE A 269 9.22 5.81 -1.57
CA PHE A 269 8.89 4.53 -2.19
C PHE A 269 9.15 4.49 -3.70
N ASP A 270 8.73 5.51 -4.44
CA ASP A 270 8.94 5.59 -5.89
C ASP A 270 10.43 5.65 -6.23
N LEU A 271 11.20 6.47 -5.50
CA LEU A 271 12.65 6.55 -5.66
C LEU A 271 13.32 5.22 -5.35
N TRP A 272 12.85 4.51 -4.31
CA TRP A 272 13.35 3.18 -4.00
C TRP A 272 13.18 2.22 -5.18
N LYS A 273 12.02 2.21 -5.86
CA LYS A 273 11.80 1.40 -7.07
C LYS A 273 12.76 1.77 -8.20
N ILE A 274 13.02 3.07 -8.39
CA ILE A 274 13.97 3.56 -9.39
C ILE A 274 15.39 3.07 -9.10
N PHE A 275 15.79 3.05 -7.82
CA PHE A 275 17.09 2.54 -7.43
C PHE A 275 17.25 1.02 -7.64
N GLN A 276 16.16 0.25 -7.58
CA GLN A 276 16.21 -1.17 -7.95
C GLN A 276 16.53 -1.35 -9.44
N ILE A 277 15.92 -0.54 -10.31
CA ILE A 277 16.19 -0.57 -11.77
C ILE A 277 17.63 -0.16 -12.09
N ALA A 278 18.17 0.83 -11.35
CA ALA A 278 19.54 1.31 -11.54
C ALA A 278 20.60 0.19 -11.43
N ASN A 279 20.35 -0.81 -10.59
CA ASN A 279 21.24 -1.96 -10.41
C ASN A 279 21.22 -2.94 -11.59
N GLU A 280 20.22 -2.85 -12.46
CA GLU A 280 19.98 -3.84 -13.52
C GLU A 280 20.20 -3.25 -14.92
N LYS A 281 19.75 -2.01 -15.19
CA LYS A 281 19.72 -1.42 -16.54
C LYS A 281 19.78 0.12 -16.54
N GLU A 282 20.86 0.66 -17.10
CA GLU A 282 21.14 2.11 -17.10
C GLU A 282 20.16 2.96 -17.94
N GLU A 283 19.69 2.48 -19.10
CA GLU A 283 18.74 3.24 -19.95
C GLU A 283 17.35 3.35 -19.33
N GLU A 284 16.87 2.29 -18.66
CA GLU A 284 15.57 2.28 -17.98
C GLU A 284 15.58 3.23 -16.78
N PHE A 285 16.71 3.34 -16.07
CA PHE A 285 16.89 4.27 -14.96
C PHE A 285 16.58 5.73 -15.33
N TYR A 286 17.12 6.24 -16.45
CA TYR A 286 16.89 7.61 -16.88
C TYR A 286 15.42 7.90 -17.25
N LEU A 287 14.72 6.91 -17.82
CA LEU A 287 13.30 7.02 -18.11
C LEU A 287 12.48 7.08 -16.82
N SER A 288 12.79 6.21 -15.85
CA SER A 288 12.08 6.19 -14.56
C SER A 288 12.31 7.47 -13.74
N VAL A 289 13.51 8.07 -13.78
CA VAL A 289 13.78 9.37 -13.16
C VAL A 289 12.94 10.49 -13.81
N LYS A 290 12.78 10.48 -15.14
CA LYS A 290 11.92 11.47 -15.81
C LYS A 290 10.45 11.32 -15.42
N GLU A 291 9.97 10.09 -15.30
CA GLU A 291 8.58 9.84 -14.86
C GLU A 291 8.36 10.23 -13.39
N PHE A 292 9.35 10.04 -12.52
CA PHE A 292 9.32 10.53 -11.14
C PHE A 292 9.11 12.04 -11.08
N VAL A 293 9.90 12.82 -11.82
CA VAL A 293 9.80 14.29 -11.86
C VAL A 293 8.46 14.76 -12.45
N LYS A 294 7.82 13.98 -13.33
CA LYS A 294 6.48 14.29 -13.83
C LYS A 294 5.38 13.96 -12.83
N LYS A 295 5.58 12.92 -12.02
CA LYS A 295 4.59 12.42 -11.05
C LYS A 295 4.49 13.32 -9.81
N HIS A 296 5.60 13.91 -9.37
CA HIS A 296 5.74 14.70 -8.14
C HIS A 296 5.99 16.16 -8.44
#